data_AF-A0A8C1RBN4-F1
#
_entry.id   AF-A0A8C1RBN4-F1
#
_cell.length_a   1.000
_cell.length_b   1.000
_cell.length_c   1.000
_cell.angle_alpha   90.00
_cell.angle_beta   90.00
_cell.angle_gamma   90.00
#
_symmetry.space_group_name_H-M   'P 1'
#
loop_
_entity.id
_entity.type
_entity.pdbx_description
1 polymer ?
#
loop_
_entity_poly.entity_id
_entity_poly.type
_entity_poly.pdbx_seq_one_letter_code
_entity_poly.pdbx_strand_id
1 'polypeptide(L)'
;MRTIHFIQSFPSFRKLALRDRLVLVEKRWVPLFLLGLAQEHVTFEVRVVPAASILRNILMSERQKPDDCRPTLGEVHKLKTFLSEVRSLDLSLKEYACLKGAVLFSQGQQRENGANQKIRQT
;
A
#
# COMPACT_ATOMS: atom_id res chain seq x y z
N MET A 1 1.27 -5.48 -14.48
CA MET A 1 2.52 -4.81 -14.04
C MET A 1 2.77 -3.50 -14.82
N ARG A 2 1.88 -2.50 -14.75
CA ARG A 2 2.06 -1.20 -15.46
C ARG A 2 2.83 -0.15 -14.63
N THR A 3 2.74 -0.22 -13.30
CA THR A 3 3.36 0.76 -12.38
C THR A 3 4.89 0.76 -12.45
N ILE A 4 5.53 -0.41 -12.53
CA ILE A 4 7.00 -0.50 -12.65
C ILE A 4 7.48 0.03 -14.00
N HIS A 5 6.78 -0.30 -15.09
CA HIS A 5 7.10 0.22 -16.42
C HIS A 5 6.96 1.76 -16.48
N PHE A 6 5.95 2.31 -15.80
CA PHE A 6 5.78 3.76 -15.65
C PHE A 6 6.95 4.40 -14.87
N ILE A 7 7.39 3.80 -13.77
CA ILE A 7 8.54 4.28 -12.98
C ILE A 7 9.83 4.25 -13.81
N GLN A 8 10.04 3.18 -14.59
CA GLN A 8 11.20 3.03 -15.47
C GLN A 8 11.21 4.01 -16.64
N SER A 9 10.06 4.62 -16.99
CA SER A 9 9.97 5.62 -18.05
C SER A 9 10.69 6.93 -17.69
N PHE A 10 10.83 7.25 -16.40
CA PHE A 10 11.44 8.51 -15.96
C PHE A 10 12.95 8.53 -16.19
N PRO A 11 13.49 9.54 -16.90
CA PRO A 11 14.93 9.70 -17.09
C PRO A 11 15.68 9.86 -15.75
N SER A 12 15.08 10.59 -14.80
CA SER A 12 15.63 10.81 -13.47
C SER A 12 15.76 9.51 -12.68
N PHE A 13 14.80 8.59 -12.83
CA PHE A 13 14.85 7.27 -12.21
C PHE A 13 16.00 6.44 -12.77
N ARG A 14 16.22 6.47 -14.09
CA ARG A 14 17.31 5.73 -14.76
C ARG A 14 18.71 6.25 -14.43
N LYS A 15 18.85 7.52 -14.04
CA LYS A 15 20.12 8.13 -13.62
C LYS A 15 20.57 7.75 -12.21
N LEU A 16 19.66 7.20 -11.37
CA LEU A 16 19.98 6.76 -10.02
C LEU A 16 20.73 5.42 -10.02
N ALA A 17 21.61 5.23 -9.03
CA ALA A 17 22.27 3.95 -8.80
C ALA A 17 21.23 2.83 -8.61
N LEU A 18 21.57 1.59 -9.01
CA LEU A 18 20.64 0.45 -8.93
C LEU A 18 20.09 0.24 -7.51
N ARG A 19 20.95 0.43 -6.50
CA ARG A 19 20.59 0.34 -5.08
C ARG A 19 19.56 1.40 -4.70
N ASP A 20 19.76 2.65 -5.10
CA ASP A 20 18.87 3.76 -4.78
C ASP A 20 17.52 3.61 -5.48
N ARG A 21 17.51 3.10 -6.73
CA ARG A 21 16.29 2.77 -7.45
C ARG A 21 15.45 1.72 -6.71
N LEU A 22 16.08 0.64 -6.24
CA LEU A 22 15.41 -0.42 -5.50
C LEU A 22 14.84 0.11 -4.20
N VAL A 23 15.65 0.84 -3.41
CA VAL A 23 15.21 1.42 -2.13
C VAL A 23 14.06 2.42 -2.34
N LEU A 24 14.09 3.22 -3.40
CA LEU A 24 13.02 4.19 -3.69
C LEU A 24 11.71 3.48 -4.02
N VAL A 25 11.76 2.43 -4.84
CA VAL A 25 10.57 1.62 -5.17
C VAL A 25 10.09 0.86 -3.95
N GLU A 26 10.97 0.23 -3.19
CA GLU A 26 10.63 -0.50 -1.96
C GLU A 26 9.95 0.41 -0.91
N LYS A 27 10.37 1.67 -0.80
CA LYS A 27 9.75 2.63 0.12
C LYS A 27 8.47 3.29 -0.41
N ARG A 28 8.16 3.17 -1.70
CA ARG A 28 7.07 3.92 -2.37
C ARG A 28 6.11 3.07 -3.20
N TRP A 29 6.34 1.76 -3.32
CA TRP A 29 5.51 0.90 -4.15
C TRP A 29 4.06 0.84 -3.64
N VAL A 30 3.82 0.94 -2.33
CA VAL A 30 2.48 0.90 -1.75
C VAL A 30 1.61 2.06 -2.26
N PRO A 31 1.96 3.36 -2.05
CA PRO A 31 1.20 4.47 -2.65
C PRO A 31 1.10 4.41 -4.18
N LEU A 32 2.15 3.98 -4.88
CA LEU A 32 2.16 3.84 -6.34
C LEU A 32 1.19 2.74 -6.82
N PHE A 33 1.05 1.69 -6.04
CA PHE A 33 0.09 0.60 -6.27
C PHE A 33 -1.33 1.06 -6.00
N LEU A 34 -1.60 1.75 -4.88
CA LEU A 34 -2.92 2.32 -4.60
C LEU A 34 -3.38 3.32 -5.69
N LEU A 35 -2.48 4.18 -6.17
CA LEU A 35 -2.77 5.05 -7.32
C LEU A 35 -3.06 4.24 -8.60
N GLY A 36 -2.36 3.12 -8.80
CA GLY A 36 -2.63 2.20 -9.90
C GLY A 36 -4.03 1.60 -9.83
N LEU A 37 -4.45 1.16 -8.65
CA LEU A 37 -5.80 0.63 -8.39
C LEU A 37 -6.90 1.68 -8.61
N ALA A 38 -6.65 2.92 -8.19
CA ALA A 38 -7.55 4.04 -8.45
C ALA A 38 -7.71 4.29 -9.95
N GLN A 39 -6.58 4.36 -10.67
CA GLN A 39 -6.54 4.60 -12.12
C GLN A 39 -7.17 3.46 -12.94
N GLU A 40 -7.05 2.20 -12.51
CA GLU A 40 -7.65 1.04 -13.20
C GLU A 40 -9.12 0.81 -12.81
N HIS A 41 -9.70 1.72 -12.01
CA HIS A 41 -11.08 1.64 -11.53
C HIS A 41 -11.43 0.32 -10.82
N VAL A 42 -10.45 -0.33 -10.17
CA VAL A 42 -10.67 -1.61 -9.47
C VAL A 42 -11.70 -1.40 -8.37
N THR A 43 -12.73 -2.24 -8.36
CA THR A 43 -13.77 -2.27 -7.34
C THR A 43 -13.49 -3.41 -6.36
N PHE A 44 -13.51 -3.08 -5.06
CA PHE A 44 -13.35 -4.06 -4.00
C PHE A 44 -14.73 -4.39 -3.43
N GLU A 45 -15.21 -5.62 -3.68
CA GLU A 45 -16.38 -6.15 -2.98
C GLU A 45 -15.95 -6.77 -1.65
N VAL A 46 -16.42 -6.18 -0.55
CA VAL A 46 -16.24 -6.75 0.79
C VAL A 46 -17.30 -7.82 0.99
N ARG A 47 -16.92 -9.07 0.72
CA ARG A 47 -17.78 -10.22 1.04
C ARG A 47 -17.41 -10.71 2.44
N VAL A 48 -18.29 -10.50 3.42
CA VAL A 48 -18.16 -11.16 4.72
C VAL A 48 -18.32 -12.65 4.46
N VAL A 49 -17.22 -13.40 4.53
CA VAL A 49 -17.30 -14.86 4.49
C VAL A 49 -18.00 -15.27 5.78
N PRO A 50 -19.18 -15.92 5.70
CA PRO A 50 -19.87 -16.40 6.89
C PRO A 50 -18.90 -17.26 7.69
N ALA A 51 -18.86 -17.08 9.01
CA ALA A 51 -18.05 -17.93 9.87
C ALA A 51 -18.36 -19.39 9.54
N ALA A 52 -17.31 -20.20 9.37
CA ALA A 52 -17.48 -21.63 9.26
C ALA A 52 -18.36 -22.09 10.43
N SER A 53 -19.45 -22.81 10.12
CA SER A 53 -20.38 -23.31 11.12
C SER A 53 -19.61 -23.97 12.26
N ILE A 54 -20.06 -23.81 13.50
CA ILE A 54 -19.36 -24.31 14.71
C ILE A 54 -18.92 -25.77 14.53
N LEU A 55 -19.76 -26.59 13.90
CA LEU A 55 -19.45 -27.97 13.50
C LEU A 55 -18.24 -28.09 12.57
N ARG A 56 -18.12 -27.24 11.55
CA ARG A 56 -16.97 -27.20 10.63
C ARG A 56 -15.70 -26.76 11.34
N ASN A 57 -15.80 -25.84 12.30
CA ASN A 57 -14.66 -25.47 13.15
C ASN A 57 -14.21 -26.63 14.04
N ILE A 58 -15.14 -27.35 14.66
CA ILE A 58 -14.80 -28.52 15.49
C ILE A 58 -14.15 -29.61 14.61
N LEU A 59 -14.72 -29.91 13.44
CA LEU A 59 -14.20 -30.94 12.52
C LEU A 59 -12.86 -30.57 11.86
N MET A 60 -12.58 -29.28 11.66
CA MET A 60 -11.37 -28.79 10.95
C MET A 60 -10.34 -28.11 11.89
N SER A 61 -10.58 -28.12 13.20
CA SER A 61 -9.83 -27.39 14.23
C SER A 61 -8.33 -27.72 14.28
N GLU A 62 -7.89 -28.87 13.79
CA GLU A 62 -6.47 -29.24 13.79
C GLU A 62 -5.66 -28.70 12.59
N ARG A 63 -6.26 -28.03 11.60
CA ARG A 63 -5.50 -27.54 10.43
C ARG A 63 -5.49 -26.04 10.19
N GLN A 64 -6.30 -25.25 10.87
CA GLN A 64 -6.30 -23.80 10.68
C GLN A 64 -5.66 -23.12 11.88
N LYS A 65 -4.34 -22.91 11.77
CA LYS A 65 -3.68 -21.80 12.46
C LYS A 65 -4.48 -20.53 12.11
N PRO A 66 -4.87 -19.70 13.09
CA PRO A 66 -5.54 -18.43 12.79
C PRO A 66 -4.72 -17.74 11.71
N ASP A 67 -5.37 -17.44 10.59
CA ASP A 67 -4.76 -16.75 9.48
C ASP A 67 -4.45 -15.33 9.97
N ASP A 68 -3.28 -15.15 10.61
CA ASP A 68 -2.78 -13.87 11.16
C ASP A 68 -2.68 -12.78 10.07
N CYS A 69 -2.93 -13.14 8.80
CA CYS A 69 -2.97 -12.25 7.65
C CYS A 69 -4.39 -11.96 7.13
N ARG A 70 -5.45 -12.18 7.92
CA ARG A 70 -6.80 -11.77 7.50
C ARG A 70 -6.96 -10.26 7.67
N PRO A 71 -7.16 -9.47 6.59
CA PRO A 71 -7.24 -8.02 6.71
C PRO A 71 -8.43 -7.62 7.56
N THR A 72 -8.23 -6.66 8.45
CA THR A 72 -9.30 -6.17 9.32
C THR A 72 -10.34 -5.46 8.47
N LEU A 73 -11.62 -5.64 8.77
CA LEU A 73 -12.71 -4.96 8.05
C LEU A 73 -12.46 -3.43 7.97
N GLY A 74 -11.95 -2.83 9.05
CA GLY A 74 -11.60 -1.41 9.09
C GLY A 74 -10.49 -1.00 8.10
N GLU A 75 -9.51 -1.85 7.84
CA GLU A 75 -8.44 -1.59 6.86
C GLU A 75 -8.97 -1.64 5.43
N VAL A 76 -9.86 -2.61 5.15
CA VAL A 76 -10.54 -2.72 3.85
C VAL A 76 -11.45 -1.52 3.59
N HIS A 77 -12.17 -1.06 4.61
CA HIS A 77 -12.97 0.17 4.51
C HIS A 77 -12.11 1.41 4.25
N LYS A 78 -11.00 1.59 4.96
CA LYS A 78 -10.06 2.70 4.72
C LYS A 78 -9.54 2.70 3.28
N LEU A 79 -9.15 1.55 2.76
CA LEU A 79 -8.71 1.41 1.37
C LEU A 79 -9.83 1.78 0.39
N LYS A 80 -11.05 1.29 0.63
CA LYS A 80 -12.21 1.59 -0.22
C LYS A 80 -12.54 3.08 -0.23
N THR A 81 -12.53 3.74 0.93
CA THR A 81 -12.76 5.18 1.06
C THR A 81 -11.69 5.96 0.29
N PHE A 82 -10.41 5.65 0.50
CA PHE A 82 -9.31 6.31 -0.21
C PHE A 82 -9.46 6.23 -1.74
N LEU A 83 -9.79 5.04 -2.26
CA LEU A 83 -9.98 4.86 -3.70
C LEU A 83 -11.20 5.62 -4.24
N SER A 84 -12.28 5.68 -3.45
CA SER A 84 -13.46 6.46 -3.80
C SER A 84 -13.14 7.96 -3.84
N GLU A 85 -12.40 8.47 -2.87
CA GLU A 85 -11.97 9.86 -2.82
C GLU A 85 -11.08 10.22 -4.02
N VAL A 86 -10.01 9.46 -4.26
CA VAL A 86 -9.10 9.69 -5.39
C VAL A 86 -9.83 9.62 -6.74
N ARG A 87 -10.84 8.74 -6.85
CA ARG A 87 -11.67 8.64 -8.06
C ARG A 87 -12.64 9.82 -8.20
N SER A 88 -13.16 10.34 -7.09
CA SER A 88 -14.04 11.52 -7.08
C SER A 88 -13.31 12.82 -7.49
N LEU A 89 -11.97 12.84 -7.38
CA LEU A 89 -11.15 13.94 -7.89
C LEU A 89 -11.07 13.99 -9.43
N ASP A 90 -11.56 12.96 -10.15
CA ASP A 90 -11.58 12.87 -11.61
C ASP A 90 -10.26 13.25 -12.30
N LEU A 91 -9.15 12.68 -11.80
CA LEU A 91 -7.81 12.98 -12.29
C LEU A 91 -7.59 12.45 -13.71
N SER A 92 -7.03 13.27 -14.59
CA SER A 92 -6.60 12.87 -15.93
C SER A 92 -5.37 11.96 -15.90
N LEU A 93 -5.11 11.25 -17.00
CA LEU A 93 -3.90 10.40 -17.17
C LEU A 93 -2.59 11.16 -16.91
N LYS A 94 -2.54 12.46 -17.26
CA LYS A 94 -1.37 13.31 -17.04
C LYS A 94 -1.19 13.66 -15.56
N GLU A 95 -2.29 13.90 -14.84
CA GLU A 95 -2.25 14.19 -13.40
C GLU A 95 -1.89 12.95 -12.59
N TYR A 96 -2.42 11.77 -12.93
CA TYR A 96 -1.96 10.51 -12.35
C TYR A 96 -0.47 10.28 -12.59
N ALA A 97 0.03 10.61 -13.77
CA ALA A 97 1.46 10.51 -14.08
C ALA A 97 2.30 11.46 -13.21
N CYS A 98 1.84 12.70 -13.05
CA CYS A 98 2.48 13.70 -12.19
C CYS A 98 2.49 13.27 -10.73
N LEU A 99 1.34 12.83 -10.19
CA LEU A 99 1.19 12.41 -8.80
C LEU A 99 2.06 11.18 -8.49
N LYS A 100 2.13 10.20 -9.40
CA LYS A 100 3.06 9.06 -9.27
C LYS A 100 4.51 9.51 -9.25
N GLY A 101 4.89 10.49 -10.07
CA GLY A 101 6.22 11.09 -10.04
C GLY A 101 6.50 11.79 -8.71
N ALA A 102 5.56 12.62 -8.23
CA ALA A 102 5.67 13.31 -6.95
C ALA A 102 5.83 12.33 -5.77
N VAL A 103 5.03 11.27 -5.73
CA VAL A 103 5.11 10.20 -4.71
C VAL A 103 6.43 9.45 -4.78
N LEU A 104 6.90 9.13 -5.99
CA LEU A 104 8.17 8.41 -6.20
C LEU A 104 9.36 9.23 -5.68
N PHE A 105 9.37 10.55 -5.93
CA PHE A 105 10.47 11.45 -5.52
C PHE A 105 10.21 12.18 -4.19
N SER A 106 9.12 11.87 -3.49
CA SER A 106 8.82 12.46 -2.18
C SER A 106 9.90 12.06 -1.17
N GLN A 107 10.64 13.05 -0.68
CA GLN A 107 11.65 12.87 0.36
C GLN A 107 11.02 12.15 1.55
N GLY A 108 11.52 10.97 1.89
CA GLY A 108 11.01 10.22 3.02
C GLY A 108 11.28 10.98 4.29
N GLN A 109 10.24 11.59 4.85
CA GLN A 109 10.22 11.92 6.26
C GLN A 109 10.27 10.60 7.04
N GLN A 110 11.48 10.11 7.22
CA GLN A 110 11.84 9.15 8.24
C GLN A 110 11.74 9.95 9.54
N ARG A 111 10.54 10.01 10.14
CA ARG A 111 10.41 10.52 11.51
C ARG A 111 11.31 9.64 12.38
N GLU A 112 12.41 10.25 12.79
CA GLU A 112 13.37 9.70 13.72
C GLU A 112 12.67 9.50 15.06
N ASN A 113 12.49 8.24 15.47
CA ASN A 113 12.06 7.87 16.81
C ASN A 113 13.21 8.15 17.79
N GLY A 114 13.47 9.43 18.08
CA GLY A 114 14.36 9.89 19.13
C GLY A 114 13.62 10.06 20.46
N ALA A 115 13.12 8.97 21.04
CA ALA A 115 12.52 9.00 22.38
C ALA A 115 12.81 7.70 23.14
N ASN A 116 14.09 7.32 23.25
CA ASN A 116 14.52 6.30 24.21
C ASN A 116 16.04 6.37 24.47
N GLN A 117 16.53 7.50 24.96
CA GLN A 117 17.77 7.49 25.73
C GLN A 117 17.75 8.68 26.69
N LYS A 118 18.12 8.42 27.96
CA LYS A 118 18.44 9.39 29.02
C LYS A 118 17.33 9.73 30.02
N ILE A 119 16.91 8.72 30.80
CA ILE A 119 16.78 8.90 32.27
C ILE A 119 17.37 7.67 32.96
N ARG A 120 18.70 7.52 32.87
CA ARG A 120 19.52 6.83 33.86
C ARG A 120 20.70 7.77 34.12
N GLN A 121 20.91 8.08 35.39
CA GLN A 121 21.98 8.90 35.97
C GLN A 121 21.76 10.41 35.94
N THR A 122 21.14 10.92 37.00
CA THR A 122 21.82 11.78 38.00
C THR A 122 21.08 11.63 39.32
#